data_AF-A0A8J6UUH9-F1
#
_entry.id   AF-A0A8J6UUH9-F1
#
_cell.length_a   1.000
_cell.length_b   1.000
_cell.length_c   1.000
_cell.angle_alpha   90.00
_cell.angle_beta   90.00
_cell.angle_gamma   90.00
#
_symmetry.space_group_name_H-M   'P 1'
#
loop_
_entity.id
_entity.type
_entity.pdbx_description
1 polymer ?
#
loop_
_entity_poly.entity_id
_entity_poly.type
_entity_poly.pdbx_seq_one_letter_code
_entity_poly.pdbx_strand_id
1 'polypeptide(L)'
;MALPSATTPLYNYPLPDIEAWLQQQGCTQDDALHCWHVIRPRWEAEILLETDCIVVRYISAGSDNKDIQRVFKYSLSRQDLEEAIFSGP
;
A
#
# COMPACT_ATOMS: atom_id res chain seq x y z
N MET A 1 17.31 3.92 11.31
CA MET A 1 16.42 5.05 11.00
C MET A 1 15.05 4.71 11.55
N ALA A 2 14.45 5.63 12.30
CA ALA A 2 13.25 5.38 13.07
C ALA A 2 12.06 5.23 12.13
N LEU A 3 11.52 4.02 12.04
CA LEU A 3 10.30 3.74 11.28
C LEU A 3 9.17 4.65 11.78
N PRO A 4 8.27 5.08 10.88
CA PRO A 4 7.07 5.80 11.25
C PRO A 4 6.27 4.95 12.25
N SER A 5 5.87 5.56 13.37
CA SER A 5 5.08 4.86 14.39
C SER A 5 3.77 4.42 13.76
N ALA A 6 3.41 3.14 13.95
CA ALA A 6 2.30 2.49 13.26
C ALA A 6 0.93 3.19 13.46
N THR A 7 0.81 3.98 14.53
CA THR A 7 -0.38 4.73 14.95
C THR A 7 -0.46 6.16 14.40
N THR A 8 0.61 6.67 13.78
CA THR A 8 0.63 8.04 13.26
C THR A 8 0.10 8.04 11.82
N PRO A 9 -0.79 8.98 11.46
CA PRO A 9 -1.33 9.07 10.11
C PRO A 9 -0.22 9.32 9.08
N LEU A 10 -0.34 8.68 7.92
CA LEU A 10 0.66 8.77 6.84
C LEU A 10 0.96 10.20 6.38
N TYR A 11 0.00 11.13 6.50
CA TYR A 11 0.20 12.55 6.19
C TYR A 11 1.35 13.20 7.01
N ASN A 12 1.68 12.67 8.18
CA ASN A 12 2.74 13.21 9.02
C ASN A 12 4.14 12.82 8.55
N TYR A 13 4.24 11.89 7.59
CA TYR A 13 5.51 11.33 7.13
C TYR A 13 5.89 11.80 5.74
N PRO A 14 7.20 12.03 5.51
CA PRO A 14 7.69 12.30 4.16
C PRO A 14 7.55 11.05 3.30
N LEU A 15 7.31 11.24 2.00
CA LEU A 15 7.24 10.18 0.98
C LEU A 15 8.32 9.08 1.12
N PRO A 16 9.63 9.39 1.36
CA PRO A 16 10.67 8.37 1.57
C PRO A 16 10.43 7.41 2.74
N ASP A 17 9.74 7.83 3.81
CA ASP A 17 9.39 6.92 4.92
C ASP A 17 8.30 5.93 4.50
N ILE A 18 7.38 6.37 3.65
CA ILE A 18 6.31 5.52 3.08
C ILE A 18 6.92 4.49 2.12
N GLU A 19 7.84 4.93 1.26
CA GLU A 19 8.58 4.06 0.33
C GLU A 19 9.40 3.01 1.09
N ALA A 20 10.16 3.43 2.11
CA ALA A 20 10.93 2.50 2.95
C ALA A 20 10.03 1.49 3.67
N TRP A 21 8.87 1.94 4.14
CA TRP A 21 7.87 1.06 4.76
C TRP A 21 7.31 0.01 3.79
N LEU A 22 6.94 0.42 2.57
CA LEU A 22 6.47 -0.50 1.53
C LEU A 22 7.55 -1.55 1.19
N GLN A 23 8.81 -1.13 1.04
CA GLN A 23 9.93 -2.08 0.85
C GLN A 23 10.03 -3.10 1.99
N GLN A 24 9.90 -2.66 3.25
CA GLN A 24 9.98 -3.54 4.42
C GLN A 24 8.87 -4.59 4.45
N GLN A 25 7.70 -4.29 3.87
CA GLN A 25 6.60 -5.25 3.78
C GLN A 25 6.75 -6.28 2.67
N GLY A 26 7.74 -6.11 1.80
CA GLY A 26 7.95 -6.92 0.60
C GLY A 26 7.21 -6.40 -0.62
N CYS A 27 6.80 -5.13 -0.62
CA CYS A 27 6.41 -4.45 -1.85
C CYS A 27 7.66 -4.13 -2.66
N THR A 28 7.57 -4.34 -3.97
CA THR A 28 8.63 -4.03 -4.92
C THR A 28 8.26 -2.72 -5.60
N GLN A 29 9.15 -1.72 -5.55
CA GLN A 29 8.98 -0.49 -6.30
C GLN A 29 9.12 -0.79 -7.80
N ASP A 30 8.20 -0.28 -8.61
CA ASP A 30 8.24 -0.41 -10.07
C ASP A 30 9.02 0.77 -10.69
N ASP A 31 9.06 0.87 -12.02
CA ASP A 31 9.84 1.90 -12.74
C ASP A 31 9.37 3.33 -12.38
N ALA A 32 8.10 3.47 -12.01
CA ALA A 32 7.56 4.71 -11.48
C ALA A 32 7.72 4.78 -9.94
N LEU A 33 8.30 5.86 -9.43
CA LEU A 33 8.52 6.12 -7.99
C LEU A 33 7.24 5.99 -7.14
N HIS A 34 6.08 6.28 -7.73
CA HIS A 34 4.77 6.14 -7.09
C HIS A 34 4.11 4.78 -7.29
N CYS A 35 4.63 3.91 -8.16
CA CYS A 35 4.09 2.55 -8.36
C CYS A 35 4.87 1.52 -7.55
N TRP A 36 4.11 0.73 -6.81
CA TRP A 36 4.57 -0.33 -5.96
C TRP A 36 3.77 -1.57 -6.26
N HIS A 37 4.40 -2.73 -6.21
CA HIS A 37 3.73 -4.00 -6.47
C HIS A 37 3.95 -4.92 -5.29
N VAL A 38 2.88 -5.46 -4.72
CA VAL A 38 2.91 -6.50 -3.71
C VAL A 38 2.52 -7.83 -4.31
N ILE A 39 3.45 -8.79 -4.27
CA ILE A 39 3.22 -10.15 -4.75
C ILE A 39 3.20 -11.06 -3.52
N ARG A 40 2.04 -11.60 -3.18
CA ARG A 40 1.88 -12.61 -2.13
C ARG A 40 1.55 -13.97 -2.78
N PRO A 41 1.86 -15.08 -2.11
CA PRO A 41 1.56 -16.42 -2.64
C PRO A 41 0.06 -16.70 -2.82
N ARG A 42 -0.82 -15.88 -2.24
CA ARG A 42 -2.28 -16.03 -2.32
C ARG A 42 -2.97 -15.01 -3.22
N TRP A 43 -2.32 -13.87 -3.48
CA TRP A 43 -2.89 -12.74 -4.23
C TRP A 43 -1.77 -11.75 -4.57
N GLU A 44 -2.02 -10.90 -5.54
CA GLU A 44 -1.14 -9.81 -5.96
C GLU A 44 -1.93 -8.51 -5.95
N ALA A 45 -1.26 -7.40 -5.63
CA ALA A 45 -1.85 -6.09 -5.75
C ALA A 45 -0.83 -5.05 -6.18
N GLU A 46 -1.30 -4.06 -6.92
CA GLU A 46 -0.56 -2.86 -7.26
C GLU A 46 -0.94 -1.76 -6.28
N ILE A 47 0.02 -0.97 -5.85
CA ILE A 47 -0.13 0.14 -4.92
C ILE A 47 0.39 1.37 -5.64
N LEU A 48 -0.47 2.36 -5.85
CA LEU A 48 -0.12 3.65 -6.43
C LEU A 48 -0.21 4.71 -5.34
N LEU A 49 0.90 5.40 -5.11
CA LEU A 49 1.01 6.55 -4.23
C LEU A 49 0.59 7.80 -5.00
N GLU A 50 -0.65 8.24 -4.81
CA GLU A 50 -1.14 9.51 -5.33
C GLU A 50 -0.78 10.67 -4.38
N THR A 51 -1.05 11.91 -4.77
CA THR A 51 -0.68 13.10 -3.98
C THR A 51 -1.43 13.21 -2.64
N ASP A 52 -2.67 12.70 -2.56
CA ASP A 52 -3.51 12.77 -1.34
C ASP A 52 -3.96 11.39 -0.82
N CYS A 53 -3.80 10.36 -1.62
CA CYS A 53 -4.31 9.03 -1.35
C CYS A 53 -3.33 7.95 -1.80
N ILE A 54 -3.55 6.72 -1.31
CA ILE A 54 -2.90 5.50 -1.76
C ILE A 54 -3.97 4.65 -2.41
N VAL A 55 -3.73 4.24 -3.65
CA VAL A 55 -4.64 3.44 -4.45
C VAL A 55 -4.09 2.02 -4.52
N VAL A 56 -4.83 1.06 -4.00
CA VAL A 56 -4.42 -0.35 -3.95
C VAL A 56 -5.34 -1.14 -4.86
N ARG A 57 -4.78 -1.76 -5.89
CA ARG A 57 -5.49 -2.53 -6.89
C ARG A 57 -5.10 -4.00 -6.77
N TYR A 58 -5.95 -4.79 -6.15
CA TYR A 58 -5.78 -6.24 -6.05
C TYR A 58 -6.12 -6.89 -7.40
N ILE A 59 -5.13 -7.55 -7.98
CA ILE A 59 -5.25 -8.29 -9.23
C ILE A 59 -5.86 -9.67 -8.93
N SER A 60 -6.85 -10.09 -9.73
CA SER A 60 -7.51 -11.40 -9.61
C SER A 60 -8.15 -11.70 -8.24
N ALA A 61 -8.49 -10.67 -7.49
CA ALA A 61 -9.04 -10.80 -6.13
C ALA A 61 -10.57 -10.99 -6.07
N GLY A 62 -11.30 -10.64 -7.12
CA GLY A 62 -12.76 -10.78 -7.18
C GLY A 62 -13.23 -12.13 -7.74
N SER A 63 -14.46 -12.54 -7.38
CA SER A 63 -15.10 -13.79 -7.83
C SER A 63 -15.33 -13.91 -9.35
N ASP A 64 -15.10 -12.83 -10.11
CA ASP A 64 -15.31 -12.74 -11.56
C ASP A 64 -14.00 -12.40 -12.32
N ASN A 65 -12.83 -12.65 -11.70
CA ASN A 65 -11.52 -12.19 -12.21
C ASN A 65 -11.39 -10.65 -12.27
N LYS A 66 -12.32 -9.93 -11.62
CA LYS A 66 -12.26 -8.47 -11.51
C LYS A 66 -11.18 -8.05 -10.52
N ASP A 67 -10.42 -7.06 -10.93
CA ASP A 67 -9.55 -6.31 -10.04
C ASP A 67 -10.37 -5.54 -9.02
N ILE A 68 -9.95 -5.61 -7.75
CA ILE A 68 -10.55 -4.85 -6.67
C ILE A 68 -9.66 -3.64 -6.42
N GLN A 69 -10.19 -2.43 -6.59
CA GLN A 69 -9.48 -1.21 -6.25
C GLN A 69 -9.99 -0.64 -4.92
N ARG A 70 -9.06 -0.36 -4.00
CA ARG A 70 -9.31 0.31 -2.73
C ARG A 70 -8.51 1.59 -2.69
N VAL A 71 -9.16 2.69 -2.31
CA VAL A 71 -8.49 3.97 -2.13
C VAL A 71 -8.45 4.28 -0.65
N PHE A 72 -7.25 4.44 -0.14
CA PHE A 72 -6.97 4.78 1.25
C PHE A 72 -6.43 6.20 1.31
N LYS A 73 -7.00 7.05 2.15
CA LYS A 73 -6.50 8.43 2.32
C LYS A 73 -5.25 8.42 3.21
N TYR A 74 -4.32 9.36 3.02
CA TYR A 74 -3.17 9.53 3.94
C TYR A 74 -3.57 9.91 5.37
N SER A 75 -4.86 10.20 5.61
CA SER A 75 -5.44 10.35 6.93
C SER A 75 -5.51 9.03 7.72
N LEU A 76 -5.33 7.87 7.06
CA LEU A 76 -5.30 6.57 7.73
C LEU A 76 -3.93 6.31 8.39
N SER A 77 -3.98 5.55 9.48
CA SER A 77 -2.81 5.06 10.17
C SER A 77 -2.08 4.04 9.29
N ARG A 78 -0.75 4.00 9.40
CA ARG A 78 0.06 2.98 8.73
C ARG A 78 -0.42 1.56 9.06
N GLN A 79 -0.79 1.31 10.33
CA GLN A 79 -1.30 0.02 10.76
C GLN A 79 -2.63 -0.34 10.11
N ASP A 80 -3.60 0.58 10.08
CA ASP A 80 -4.88 0.35 9.40
C ASP A 80 -4.69 0.04 7.92
N LEU A 81 -3.75 0.74 7.26
CA LEU A 81 -3.44 0.50 5.85
C LEU A 81 -2.77 -0.86 5.66
N GLU A 82 -1.84 -1.23 6.54
CA GLU A 82 -1.22 -2.56 6.55
C GLU A 82 -2.27 -3.65 6.79
N GLU A 83 -3.08 -3.55 7.83
CA GLU A 83 -4.13 -4.53 8.08
C GLU A 83 -5.12 -4.58 6.91
N ALA A 84 -5.56 -3.44 6.37
CA ALA A 84 -6.49 -3.42 5.24
C ALA A 84 -5.87 -3.97 3.94
N ILE A 85 -4.59 -3.69 3.68
CA ILE A 85 -3.89 -4.19 2.49
C ILE A 85 -3.58 -5.69 2.62
N PHE A 86 -2.96 -6.08 3.73
CA PHE A 86 -2.43 -7.42 3.94
C PHE A 86 -3.45 -8.42 4.47
N SER A 87 -4.56 -8.00 5.08
CA SER A 87 -5.68 -8.91 5.38
C SER A 87 -6.37 -9.43 4.11
N GLY A 88 -6.08 -8.84 2.94
CA GLY A 88 -6.61 -9.27 1.66
C GLY A 88 -8.00 -8.69 1.34
N PRO A 89 -8.51 -8.97 0.14
CA PRO A 89 -9.80 -8.48 -0.36
C PRO A 89 -11.01 -8.95 0.45
#